data_AF-A0A3P9K400-F1
#
_entry.id   AF-A0A3P9K400-F1
#
_cell.length_a   1.000
_cell.length_b   1.000
_cell.length_c   1.000
_cell.angle_alpha   90.00
_cell.angle_beta   90.00
_cell.angle_gamma   90.00
#
_symmetry.space_group_name_H-M   'P 1'
#
loop_
_entity.id
_entity.type
_entity.pdbx_description
1 polymer ?
#
loop_
_entity_poly.entity_id
_entity_poly.type
_entity_poly.pdbx_seq_one_letter_code
_entity_poly.pdbx_strand_id
1 'polypeptide(L)' 'MATNLKVSSSRKTISREAARKRRRVETDVFEDLSRLLPLQPSVQSQLDKPSIIRLTLSYIRMQTLDSVSE' A
#
# COMPACT_ATOMS: atom_id res chain seq x y z
N MET A 1 42.48 -0.71 2.79
CA MET A 1 41.43 0.20 3.32
C MET A 1 40.36 0.57 2.29
N ALA A 2 40.68 0.82 1.02
CA ALA A 2 39.70 1.23 -0.02
C ALA A 2 38.62 0.18 -0.38
N THR A 3 38.90 -1.11 -0.25
CA THR A 3 37.97 -2.21 -0.60
C THR A 3 36.77 -2.30 0.35
N ASN A 4 36.97 -2.01 1.64
CA ASN A 4 35.92 -2.12 2.66
C ASN A 4 34.88 -0.98 2.54
N LEU A 5 35.33 0.22 2.17
CA LEU A 5 34.45 1.37 1.87
C LEU A 5 33.53 1.09 0.67
N LYS A 6 34.07 0.51 -0.42
CA LYS A 6 33.30 0.14 -1.63
C LYS A 6 32.26 -0.94 -1.35
N VAL A 7 32.59 -1.96 -0.55
CA VAL A 7 31.64 -3.01 -0.15
C VAL A 7 30.53 -2.45 0.76
N SER A 8 30.87 -1.50 1.65
CA SER A 8 29.88 -0.85 2.51
C SER A 8 28.90 0.05 1.72
N SER A 9 29.37 0.76 0.70
CA SER A 9 28.52 1.61 -0.14
C SER A 9 27.62 0.76 -1.06
N SER A 10 28.12 -0.34 -1.60
CA SER A 10 27.31 -1.32 -2.35
C SER A 10 26.21 -1.94 -1.47
N ARG A 11 26.48 -2.35 -0.23
CA ARG A 11 25.44 -2.86 0.67
C ARG A 11 24.37 -1.81 1.00
N LYS A 12 24.77 -0.56 1.24
CA LYS A 12 23.83 0.55 1.49
C LYS A 12 22.94 0.84 0.28
N THR A 13 23.48 0.78 -0.94
CA THR A 13 22.69 0.98 -2.17
C THR A 13 21.70 -0.15 -2.41
N ILE A 14 22.09 -1.41 -2.21
CA ILE A 14 21.19 -2.58 -2.31
C ILE A 14 20.06 -2.49 -1.28
N SER A 15 20.37 -2.15 -0.02
CA SER A 15 19.36 -1.98 1.03
C SER A 15 18.36 -0.86 0.69
N ARG A 16 18.86 0.26 0.16
CA ARG A 16 18.00 1.36 -0.31
C ARG A 16 17.08 0.93 -1.44
N GLU A 17 17.59 0.19 -2.41
CA GLU A 17 16.77 -0.28 -3.53
C GLU A 17 15.73 -1.31 -3.10
N ALA A 18 16.09 -2.22 -2.18
CA ALA A 18 15.14 -3.14 -1.56
C ALA A 18 14.02 -2.40 -0.80
N ALA A 19 14.36 -1.34 -0.04
CA ALA A 19 13.37 -0.52 0.65
C ALA A 19 12.45 0.24 -0.33
N ARG A 20 12.99 0.75 -1.44
CA ARG A 20 12.20 1.38 -2.50
C ARG A 20 11.25 0.39 -3.16
N LYS A 21 11.74 -0.81 -3.51
CA LYS A 21 10.90 -1.88 -4.09
C LYS A 21 9.74 -2.23 -3.17
N ARG A 22 10.00 -2.40 -1.87
CA ARG A 22 8.94 -2.66 -0.88
C ARG A 22 7.91 -1.55 -0.82
N ARG A 23 8.34 -0.28 -0.80
CA ARG A 23 7.41 0.88 -0.81
C ARG A 23 6.58 0.97 -2.08
N ARG A 24 7.16 0.64 -3.24
CA ARG A 24 6.41 0.59 -4.52
C ARG A 24 5.33 -0.47 -4.48
N VAL A 25 5.69 -1.70 -4.12
CA VAL A 25 4.72 -2.81 -3.98
C VAL A 25 3.60 -2.45 -3.00
N GLU A 26 3.95 -1.84 -1.86
CA GLU A 26 2.96 -1.38 -0.89
C GLU A 26 2.01 -0.33 -1.49
N THR A 27 2.53 0.66 -2.22
CA THR A 27 1.71 1.67 -2.89
C THR A 27 0.80 1.05 -3.94
N ASP A 28 1.31 0.16 -4.79
CA ASP A 28 0.53 -0.53 -5.83
C ASP A 28 -0.63 -1.31 -5.20
N VAL A 29 -0.39 -2.01 -4.08
CA VAL A 29 -1.44 -2.73 -3.34
C VAL A 29 -2.51 -1.79 -2.78
N PHE A 30 -2.14 -0.62 -2.28
CA PHE A 30 -3.13 0.37 -1.82
C PHE A 30 -3.95 0.95 -2.98
N GLU A 31 -3.34 1.19 -4.14
CA GLU A 31 -4.05 1.64 -5.34
C GLU A 31 -4.99 0.56 -5.89
N ASP A 32 -4.59 -0.71 -5.86
CA ASP A 32 -5.47 -1.83 -6.20
C ASP A 32 -6.65 -1.91 -5.23
N LEU A 33 -6.39 -1.78 -3.94
CA LEU A 33 -7.42 -1.85 -2.91
C LEU A 33 -8.45 -0.71 -3.02
N SER A 34 -8.00 0.52 -3.31
CA SER A 34 -8.92 1.66 -3.48
C SER A 34 -9.84 1.49 -4.67
N ARG A 35 -9.37 0.84 -5.75
CA ARG A 35 -10.16 0.52 -6.95
C ARG A 35 -11.25 -0.50 -6.73
N LEU A 36 -11.12 -1.35 -5.69
CA LEU A 36 -12.15 -2.33 -5.32
C LEU A 36 -13.31 -1.72 -4.53
N LEU A 37 -13.13 -0.52 -3.98
CA LEU A 37 -14.19 0.16 -3.24
C LEU A 37 -15.25 0.73 -4.21
N PRO A 38 -16.54 0.68 -3.85
CA PRO A 38 -17.63 1.23 -4.69
C PRO A 38 -17.67 2.76 -4.61
N LEU A 39 -16.60 3.42 -5.06
CA LEU A 39 -16.40 4.86 -5.03
C LEU A 39 -16.09 5.39 -6.44
N GLN A 40 -16.38 6.67 -6.69
CA GLN A 40 -16.01 7.30 -7.95
C GLN A 40 -14.48 7.39 -8.11
N PRO A 41 -13.93 7.22 -9.32
CA PRO A 41 -12.47 7.30 -9.55
C PRO A 41 -11.83 8.61 -9.10
N SER A 42 -12.57 9.72 -9.15
CA SER A 42 -12.13 11.04 -8.67
C SER A 42 -11.85 11.07 -7.17
N VAL A 43 -12.60 10.29 -6.38
CA VAL A 43 -12.42 10.17 -4.93
C VAL A 43 -11.28 9.20 -4.63
N GLN A 44 -11.20 8.08 -5.35
CA GLN A 44 -10.16 7.07 -5.16
C GLN A 44 -8.74 7.64 -5.29
N SER A 45 -8.52 8.55 -6.25
CA SER A 45 -7.21 9.19 -6.47
C SER A 45 -6.79 10.18 -5.37
N GLN A 46 -7.73 10.61 -4.54
CA GLN A 46 -7.49 11.53 -3.42
C GLN A 46 -7.31 10.80 -2.08
N LEU A 47 -7.53 9.49 -2.03
CA LEU A 47 -7.45 8.73 -0.79
C LEU A 47 -6.00 8.54 -0.34
N ASP A 48 -5.76 8.82 0.93
CA ASP A 48 -4.52 8.43 1.61
C ASP A 48 -4.63 6.99 2.14
N LYS A 49 -3.47 6.35 2.35
CA LYS A 49 -3.39 4.94 2.80
C LYS A 49 -4.25 4.65 4.05
N PRO A 50 -4.28 5.48 5.11
CA PRO A 50 -5.14 5.25 6.26
C PRO A 50 -6.63 5.30 5.93
N SER A 51 -7.07 6.21 5.06
CA SER A 51 -8.48 6.27 4.66
C SER A 51 -8.88 5.09 3.80
N ILE A 52 -8.01 4.59 2.92
CA ILE A 52 -8.25 3.34 2.18
C ILE A 52 -8.51 2.18 3.15
N ILE A 53 -7.68 2.01 4.19
CA ILE A 53 -7.86 0.96 5.21
C ILE A 53 -9.20 1.10 5.92
N ARG A 54 -9.51 2.31 6.42
CA ARG A 54 -10.74 2.57 7.16
C ARG A 54 -11.98 2.33 6.31
N LEU A 55 -11.99 2.83 5.07
CA LEU A 55 -13.11 2.64 4.15
C LEU A 55 -13.29 1.17 3.77
N THR A 56 -12.21 0.45 3.50
CA THR A 56 -12.26 -0.99 3.22
C THR A 56 -12.85 -1.77 4.39
N LEU A 57 -12.39 -1.49 5.61
CA LEU A 57 -12.90 -2.16 6.80
C LEU A 57 -14.39 -1.85 7.03
N SER A 58 -14.80 -0.60 6.87
CA SER A 58 -16.21 -0.22 6.95
C SER A 58 -17.06 -0.91 5.87
N TYR A 59 -16.56 -0.98 4.64
CA TYR A 59 -17.24 -1.64 3.52
C TYR A 59 -17.49 -3.12 3.78
N ILE A 60 -16.44 -3.85 4.21
CA ILE A 60 -16.56 -5.27 4.58
C ILE A 60 -17.60 -5.46 5.69
N ARG A 61 -17.56 -4.61 6.74
CA ARG A 61 -18.52 -4.69 7.85
C ARG A 61 -19.96 -4.47 7.40
N MET A 62 -20.20 -3.48 6.54
CA MET A 62 -21.55 -3.23 6.01
C MET A 62 -22.06 -4.45 5.23
N GLN A 63 -21.24 -5.02 4.36
CA GLN A 63 -21.61 -6.22 3.60
C GLN A 63 -21.90 -7.44 4.50
N THR A 64 -21.16 -7.60 5.60
CA THR A 64 -21.45 -8.67 6.58
C THR A 64 -22.74 -8.43 7.36
N LEU A 65 -23.13 -7.17 7.61
CA LEU A 65 -24.39 -6.86 8.28
C LEU A 65 -25.59 -7.05 7.34
N ASP A 66 -25.43 -6.64 6.08
CA ASP A 66 -26.46 -6.80 5.05
C ASP A 66 -26.77 -8.28 4.79
N SER A 67 -25.75 -9.13 4.78
CA SER A 67 -25.90 -10.60 4.58
C SER A 67 -26.44 -11.36 5.80
N VAL A 68 -26.37 -10.79 7.00
CA VAL A 68 -27.00 -11.37 8.22
C VAL A 68 -28.45 -10.91 8.36
N SER A 69 -28.86 -9.92 7.58
CA SER A 69 -30.22 -9.36 7.61
C SER A 69 -31.21 -10.09 6.68
N GLU A 70 -30.78 -11.18 6.01
CA GLU A 70 -31.64 -12.20 5.36
C GLU A 70 -31.83 -13.43 6.26
#